data_AF-A0A2N2XV45-F1
#
_entry.id   AF-A0A2N2XV45-F1
#
_cell.length_a   1.000
_cell.length_b   1.000
_cell.length_c   1.000
_cell.angle_alpha   90.00
_cell.angle_beta   90.00
_cell.angle_gamma   90.00
#
_symmetry.space_group_name_H-M   'P 1'
#
loop_
_entity.id
_entity.type
_entity.pdbx_description
1 polymer ?
#
loop_
_entity_poly.entity_id
_entity_poly.type
_entity_poly.pdbx_seq_one_letter_code
_entity_poly.pdbx_strand_id
1 'polypeptide(L)'
;MIQGFWYIIPILLIAIVLAKPIVSVYTSDARLILATVPALRLVCGVMVLFNAAYILFQGVAATGNTRITLAIEAFAIVIYLWYSWTITVVWKFSITAIWTNEYLYFVLLGILSYFYFTFGNWRRKVI
;
A
#
# COMPACT_ATOMS: atom_id res chain seq x y z
N MET A 1 -20.97 1.35 4.38
CA MET A 1 -19.49 1.37 4.50
C MET A 1 -18.78 0.82 3.25
N ILE A 2 -19.27 -0.23 2.60
CA ILE A 2 -18.64 -0.81 1.37
C ILE A 2 -18.90 0.02 0.09
N GLN A 3 -19.98 0.80 0.04
CA GLN A 3 -20.31 1.64 -1.14
C GLN A 3 -19.21 2.67 -1.49
N GLY A 4 -18.43 3.12 -0.50
CA GLY A 4 -17.31 4.04 -0.67
C GLY A 4 -16.17 3.50 -1.55
N PHE A 5 -15.97 2.18 -1.53
CA PHE A 5 -14.90 1.49 -2.24
C PHE A 5 -15.02 1.67 -3.76
N TRP A 6 -16.25 1.66 -4.29
CA TRP A 6 -16.48 1.74 -5.73
C TRP A 6 -16.14 3.11 -6.32
N TYR A 7 -16.17 4.19 -5.52
CA TYR A 7 -15.87 5.53 -5.99
C TYR A 7 -14.39 5.75 -6.31
N ILE A 8 -13.48 4.92 -5.78
CA ILE A 8 -12.05 5.06 -6.07
C ILE A 8 -11.70 4.55 -7.47
N ILE A 9 -12.46 3.59 -8.01
CA ILE A 9 -12.14 2.92 -9.27
C ILE A 9 -12.15 3.91 -10.46
N PRO A 10 -13.18 4.75 -10.66
CA PRO A 10 -13.16 5.75 -11.74
C PRO A 10 -11.98 6.72 -11.65
N ILE A 11 -11.65 7.16 -10.43
CA ILE A 11 -10.53 8.08 -10.18
C ILE A 11 -9.20 7.42 -10.55
N LEU A 12 -9.00 6.16 -10.16
CA LEU A 12 -7.79 5.39 -10.50
C LEU A 12 -7.70 5.13 -12.00
N LEU A 13 -8.82 4.83 -12.68
CA LEU A 13 -8.84 4.66 -14.13
C LEU A 13 -8.44 5.95 -14.85
N ILE A 14 -8.96 7.11 -14.42
CA ILE A 14 -8.56 8.42 -14.94
C ILE A 14 -7.06 8.63 -14.72
N ALA A 15 -6.54 8.33 -13.52
CA ALA A 15 -5.12 8.48 -13.22
C ALA A 15 -4.21 7.59 -14.08
N ILE A 16 -4.64 6.35 -14.38
CA ILE A 16 -3.89 5.40 -15.23
C ILE A 16 -3.85 5.87 -16.69
N VAL A 17 -4.99 6.33 -17.22
CA VAL A 17 -5.13 6.82 -18.60
C VAL A 17 -4.37 8.14 -18.77
N LEU A 18 -4.54 9.06 -17.82
CA LEU A 18 -3.91 10.39 -17.81
C LEU A 18 -2.54 10.41 -17.12
N ALA A 19 -1.88 9.26 -16.93
CA ALA A 19 -0.61 9.17 -16.21
C ALA A 19 0.47 10.11 -16.78
N LYS A 20 0.60 10.20 -18.11
CA LYS A 20 1.59 11.07 -18.77
C LYS A 20 1.36 12.56 -18.51
N PRO A 21 0.16 13.13 -18.77
CA PRO A 21 -0.10 14.54 -18.46
C PRO A 21 0.04 14.83 -16.97
N ILE A 22 -0.39 13.93 -16.09
CA ILE A 22 -0.19 14.08 -14.63
C ILE A 22 1.29 14.23 -14.28
N VAL A 23 2.15 13.33 -14.80
CA VAL A 23 3.59 13.39 -14.52
C VAL A 23 4.24 14.65 -15.13
N SER A 24 3.76 15.12 -16.29
CA SER A 24 4.31 16.31 -16.94
C SER A 24 4.09 17.62 -16.17
N VAL A 25 3.18 17.64 -15.19
CA VAL A 25 3.01 18.77 -14.26
C VAL A 25 4.24 18.92 -13.35
N TYR A 26 4.90 17.80 -13.00
CA TYR A 26 6.02 17.79 -12.06
C TYR A 26 7.38 17.99 -12.73
N THR A 27 7.50 17.69 -14.02
CA THR A 27 8.77 17.79 -14.74
C THR A 27 8.57 17.92 -16.25
N SER A 28 9.45 18.68 -16.90
CA SER A 28 9.51 18.81 -18.36
C SER A 28 10.48 17.82 -19.01
N ASP A 29 11.27 17.07 -18.24
CA ASP A 29 12.21 16.09 -18.78
C ASP A 29 11.47 14.85 -19.30
N ALA A 30 11.50 14.66 -20.63
CA ALA A 30 10.87 13.54 -21.31
C ALA A 30 11.35 12.17 -20.80
N ARG A 31 12.63 12.03 -20.42
CA ARG A 31 13.19 10.76 -19.92
C ARG A 31 12.60 10.42 -18.56
N LEU A 32 12.48 11.42 -17.68
CA LEU A 32 11.92 11.23 -16.34
C LEU A 32 10.41 10.95 -16.41
N ILE A 33 9.68 11.60 -17.34
CA ILE A 33 8.27 11.30 -17.59
C ILE A 33 8.11 9.83 -18.01
N LEU A 34 8.90 9.37 -18.99
CA LEU A 34 8.81 8.00 -19.49
C LEU A 34 9.16 6.96 -18.41
N ALA A 35 10.11 7.25 -17.53
CA ALA A 35 10.47 6.37 -16.42
C ALA A 35 9.40 6.31 -15.30
N THR A 36 8.70 7.42 -15.06
CA THR A 36 7.73 7.53 -13.95
C THR A 36 6.35 6.99 -14.32
N VAL A 37 5.91 7.11 -15.58
CA VAL A 37 4.57 6.68 -16.02
C VAL A 37 4.25 5.21 -15.67
N PRO A 38 5.15 4.23 -15.91
CA PRO A 38 4.91 2.84 -15.52
C PRO A 38 4.80 2.66 -13.99
N ALA A 39 5.63 3.35 -13.21
CA ALA A 39 5.59 3.32 -11.75
C ALA A 39 4.27 3.89 -11.22
N LEU A 40 3.82 5.03 -11.77
CA LEU A 40 2.53 5.63 -11.39
C LEU A 40 1.37 4.66 -11.65
N ARG A 41 1.34 4.00 -12.81
CA ARG A 41 0.29 3.02 -13.13
C ARG A 41 0.31 1.83 -12.18
N LEU A 42 1.49 1.35 -11.79
CA LEU A 42 1.65 0.26 -10.82
C LEU A 42 1.12 0.66 -9.44
N VAL A 43 1.47 1.86 -8.97
CA VAL A 43 0.97 2.41 -7.71
C VAL A 43 -0.55 2.63 -7.76
N CYS A 44 -1.10 3.14 -8.86
CA CYS A 44 -2.55 3.23 -9.01
C CYS A 44 -3.23 1.86 -8.89
N GLY A 45 -2.61 0.80 -9.40
CA GLY A 45 -3.09 -0.57 -9.25
C GLY A 45 -3.10 -1.04 -7.79
N VAL A 46 -2.06 -0.70 -7.01
CA VAL A 46 -1.98 -1.12 -5.60
C VAL A 46 -3.01 -0.43 -4.70
N MET A 47 -3.50 0.74 -5.09
CA MET A 47 -4.47 1.52 -4.28
C MET A 47 -5.77 0.76 -3.97
N VAL A 48 -6.16 -0.18 -4.83
CA VAL A 48 -7.34 -1.04 -4.59
C VAL A 48 -7.08 -1.99 -3.42
N LEU A 49 -5.90 -2.63 -3.40
CA LEU A 49 -5.47 -3.50 -2.30
C LEU A 49 -5.27 -2.69 -1.01
N PHE A 50 -4.62 -1.53 -1.12
CA PHE A 50 -4.43 -0.61 -0.01
C PHE A 50 -5.75 -0.33 0.70
N ASN A 51 -6.80 0.04 -0.03
CA ASN A 51 -8.07 0.41 0.59
C ASN A 51 -8.66 -0.74 1.44
N ALA A 52 -8.65 -1.97 0.93
CA ALA A 52 -9.14 -3.13 1.65
C ALA A 52 -8.29 -3.47 2.88
N ALA A 53 -6.96 -3.50 2.72
CA ALA A 53 -6.02 -3.77 3.82
C ALA A 53 -6.12 -2.70 4.91
N TYR A 54 -6.24 -1.44 4.51
CA TYR A 54 -6.29 -0.30 5.40
C TYR A 54 -7.57 -0.26 6.23
N ILE A 55 -8.73 -0.65 5.68
CA ILE A 55 -9.97 -0.79 6.45
C ILE A 55 -9.80 -1.81 7.58
N LEU A 56 -9.20 -2.98 7.28
CA LEU A 56 -8.94 -4.00 8.32
C LEU A 56 -8.01 -3.45 9.39
N PHE A 57 -6.92 -2.82 8.99
CA PHE A 57 -5.95 -2.26 9.92
C PHE A 57 -6.52 -1.15 10.80
N GLN A 58 -7.33 -0.26 10.23
CA GLN A 58 -8.05 0.75 10.99
C GLN A 58 -9.07 0.13 11.95
N GLY A 59 -9.66 -1.02 11.58
CA GLY A 59 -10.43 -1.83 12.52
C GLY A 59 -9.60 -2.28 13.72
N VAL A 60 -8.37 -2.77 13.51
CA VAL A 60 -7.47 -3.17 14.61
C VAL A 60 -7.16 -1.98 15.51
N ALA A 61 -6.82 -0.83 14.92
CA ALA A 61 -6.59 0.42 15.65
C ALA A 61 -7.81 0.84 16.48
N ALA A 62 -9.03 0.67 15.95
CA ALA A 62 -10.28 0.96 16.65
C ALA A 62 -10.54 0.05 17.87
N THR A 63 -9.84 -1.09 18.02
CA THR A 63 -9.95 -1.93 19.22
C THR A 63 -9.24 -1.35 20.45
N GLY A 64 -8.59 -0.19 20.33
CA GLY A 64 -7.88 0.47 21.43
C GLY A 64 -6.56 -0.20 21.82
N ASN A 65 -6.17 -1.28 21.12
CA ASN A 65 -4.96 -2.04 21.41
C ASN A 65 -3.75 -1.50 20.62
N THR A 66 -3.34 -0.27 20.95
CA THR A 66 -2.27 0.46 20.25
C THR A 66 -0.95 -0.30 20.17
N ARG A 67 -0.65 -1.14 21.17
CA ARG A 67 0.54 -2.01 21.18
C ARG A 67 0.53 -3.02 20.02
N ILE A 68 -0.62 -3.62 19.73
CA ILE A 68 -0.73 -4.57 18.60
C ILE A 68 -0.73 -3.83 17.27
N THR A 69 -1.45 -2.71 17.18
CA THR A 69 -1.42 -1.84 15.99
C THR A 69 0.01 -1.45 15.63
N LEU A 70 0.78 -0.97 16.61
CA LEU A 70 2.19 -0.61 16.44
C LEU A 70 3.06 -1.82 16.07
N ALA A 71 2.83 -2.98 16.68
CA ALA A 71 3.60 -4.19 16.36
C ALA A 71 3.37 -4.66 14.91
N ILE A 72 2.12 -4.57 14.41
CA ILE A 72 1.78 -4.89 13.02
C ILE A 72 2.50 -3.94 12.06
N GLU A 73 2.41 -2.62 12.29
CA GLU A 73 3.08 -1.63 11.43
C GLU A 73 4.60 -1.76 11.46
N ALA A 74 5.19 -1.88 12.65
CA ALA A 74 6.63 -1.99 12.80
C ALA A 74 7.18 -3.24 12.06
N PHE A 75 6.50 -4.38 12.19
CA PHE A 75 6.86 -5.59 11.48
C PHE A 75 6.73 -5.43 9.95
N ALA A 76 5.64 -4.84 9.48
CA ALA A 76 5.43 -4.58 8.05
C ALA A 76 6.51 -3.63 7.48
N ILE A 77 6.89 -2.58 8.21
CA ILE A 77 7.94 -1.65 7.81
C ILE A 77 9.32 -2.32 7.79
N VAL A 78 9.64 -3.17 8.77
CA VAL A 78 10.92 -3.90 8.76
C VAL A 78 11.05 -4.77 7.51
N ILE A 79 9.99 -5.49 7.15
CA ILE A 79 9.98 -6.31 5.92
C ILE A 79 10.03 -5.41 4.66
N TYR A 80 9.30 -4.31 4.65
CA TYR A 80 9.30 -3.35 3.54
C TYR A 80 10.70 -2.81 3.26
N LEU A 81 11.42 -2.38 4.31
CA LEU A 81 12.77 -1.82 4.18
C LEU A 81 13.77 -2.88 3.72
N TRP A 82 13.70 -4.09 4.30
CA TRP A 82 14.55 -5.20 3.90
C TRP A 82 14.34 -5.58 2.42
N TYR A 83 13.08 -5.68 1.98
CA TYR A 83 12.73 -5.96 0.60
C TYR A 83 13.20 -4.84 -0.35
N SER A 84 12.91 -3.59 0.01
CA SER A 84 13.28 -2.39 -0.77
C SER A 84 14.79 -2.26 -0.94
N TRP A 85 15.57 -2.54 0.11
CA TRP A 85 17.02 -2.55 0.05
C TRP A 85 17.53 -3.67 -0.89
N THR A 86 16.97 -4.87 -0.78
CA THR A 86 17.38 -6.03 -1.59
C THR A 86 17.16 -5.78 -3.08
N ILE A 87 15.95 -5.37 -3.47
CA ILE A 87 15.61 -5.13 -4.89
C ILE A 87 16.34 -3.92 -5.48
N THR A 88 16.64 -2.90 -4.67
CA THR A 88 17.29 -1.67 -5.14
C THR A 88 18.82 -1.81 -5.21
N VAL A 89 19.44 -2.30 -4.13
CA VAL A 89 20.91 -2.28 -3.98
C VAL A 89 21.54 -3.56 -4.51
N VAL A 90 20.97 -4.72 -4.16
CA VAL A 90 21.54 -6.02 -4.53
C VAL A 90 21.17 -6.37 -5.96
N TRP A 91 19.90 -6.25 -6.33
CA TRP A 91 19.40 -6.68 -7.64
C TRP A 91 19.31 -5.55 -8.68
N LYS A 92 19.36 -4.29 -8.25
CA LYS A 92 19.35 -3.11 -9.14
C LYS A 92 18.18 -3.12 -10.13
N PHE A 93 17.00 -3.50 -9.64
CA PHE A 93 15.79 -3.54 -10.45
C PHE A 93 15.36 -2.13 -10.90
N SER A 94 14.54 -2.07 -11.95
CA SER A 94 13.99 -0.82 -12.44
C SER A 94 13.12 -0.15 -11.38
N ILE A 95 12.98 1.18 -11.46
CA ILE A 95 12.15 1.95 -10.50
C ILE A 95 10.74 1.38 -10.37
N THR A 96 10.12 1.00 -11.48
CA THR A 96 8.80 0.38 -11.51
C THR A 96 8.73 -0.90 -10.70
N ALA A 97 9.76 -1.75 -10.76
CA ALA A 97 9.82 -2.98 -10.00
C ALA A 97 10.07 -2.73 -8.50
N ILE A 98 10.81 -1.69 -8.14
CA ILE A 98 11.01 -1.30 -6.74
C ILE A 98 9.67 -0.97 -6.07
N TRP A 99 8.77 -0.27 -6.77
CA TRP A 99 7.42 0.06 -6.30
C TRP A 99 6.50 -1.15 -6.04
N THR A 100 6.90 -2.37 -6.39
CA THR A 100 6.17 -3.58 -5.96
C THR A 100 6.26 -3.81 -4.45
N ASN A 101 7.18 -3.14 -3.76
CA ASN A 101 7.26 -3.11 -2.30
C ASN A 101 5.94 -2.64 -1.64
N GLU A 102 5.15 -1.79 -2.30
CA GLU A 102 3.85 -1.35 -1.81
C GLU A 102 2.85 -2.52 -1.75
N TYR A 103 2.87 -3.42 -2.74
CA TYR A 103 2.03 -4.62 -2.71
C TYR A 103 2.41 -5.48 -1.50
N LEU A 104 3.70 -5.70 -1.28
CA LEU A 104 4.19 -6.46 -0.13
C LEU A 104 3.71 -5.85 1.19
N TYR A 105 3.85 -4.53 1.35
CA TYR A 105 3.45 -3.82 2.55
C TYR A 105 1.95 -3.97 2.84
N PHE A 106 1.09 -3.67 1.87
CA PHE A 106 -0.36 -3.73 2.08
C PHE A 106 -0.89 -5.15 2.22
N VAL A 107 -0.29 -6.15 1.54
CA VAL A 107 -0.60 -7.56 1.78
C VAL A 107 -0.28 -7.94 3.22
N LEU A 108 0.92 -7.61 3.72
CA LEU A 108 1.32 -7.92 5.10
C LEU A 108 0.39 -7.25 6.11
N LEU A 109 0.13 -5.96 5.93
CA LEU A 109 -0.74 -5.17 6.81
C LEU A 109 -2.17 -5.73 6.82
N GLY A 110 -2.71 -6.11 5.66
CA GLY A 110 -4.02 -6.74 5.54
C GLY A 110 -4.09 -8.13 6.18
N ILE A 111 -3.11 -9.00 5.93
CA ILE A 111 -3.06 -10.37 6.47
C ILE A 111 -2.92 -10.36 7.99
N LEU A 112 -2.01 -9.56 8.54
CA LEU A 112 -1.80 -9.47 9.99
C LEU A 112 -3.03 -8.90 10.70
N SER A 113 -3.68 -7.89 10.10
CA SER A 113 -4.92 -7.32 10.61
C SER A 113 -6.07 -8.33 10.56
N TYR A 114 -6.17 -9.09 9.48
CA TYR A 114 -7.15 -10.17 9.36
C TYR A 114 -6.93 -11.26 10.43
N PHE A 115 -5.68 -11.69 10.64
CA PHE A 115 -5.36 -12.68 11.67
C PHE A 115 -5.65 -12.18 13.08
N TYR A 116 -5.43 -10.89 13.36
CA TYR A 116 -5.83 -10.31 14.65
C TYR A 116 -7.34 -10.45 14.89
N PHE A 117 -8.18 -10.26 13.88
CA PHE A 117 -9.63 -10.41 14.05
C PHE A 117 -10.10 -11.86 14.11
N THR A 118 -9.46 -12.75 13.35
CA THR A 118 -9.84 -14.17 13.29
C THR A 118 -9.37 -14.94 14.53
N PHE A 119 -8.15 -14.66 15.01
CA PHE A 119 -7.51 -15.44 16.09
C PHE A 119 -7.28 -14.64 17.37
N GLY A 120 -7.39 -13.31 17.32
CA GLY A 120 -7.23 -12.49 18.51
C GLY A 120 -8.42 -12.61 19.45
N ASN A 121 -8.14 -12.68 20.76
CA ASN A 121 -9.15 -12.56 21.82
C ASN A 121 -9.66 -11.10 21.97
N TRP A 122 -9.86 -10.39 20.86
CA TRP A 122 -10.27 -8.97 20.85
C TRP A 122 -11.59 -8.73 21.58
N ARG A 123 -12.47 -9.75 21.64
CA ARG A 123 -13.76 -9.70 22.35
C ARG A 123 -13.67 -9.77 23.88
N ARG A 124 -12.55 -10.22 24.46
CA ARG A 124 -12.43 -10.42 25.92
C ARG A 124 -11.79 -9.26 26.67
N LYS A 125 -11.43 -8.17 25.97
CA LYS A 125 -10.89 -6.99 26.64
C LYS A 125 -12.03 -6.16 27.22
N VAL A 126 -12.36 -6.46 28.47
CA VAL A 126 -13.07 -5.54 29.36
C VAL A 126 -12.08 -4.44 29.71
N ILE A 127 -12.49 -3.19 29.48
CA ILE A 127 -11.74 -1.98 29.85
C ILE A 127 -11.73 -1.85 31.37
#